data_AF-A0A2E1HFD8-F1
#
_entry.id   AF-A0A2E1HFD8-F1
#
_cell.length_a   1.000
_cell.length_b   1.000
_cell.length_c   1.000
_cell.angle_alpha   90.00
_cell.angle_beta   90.00
_cell.angle_gamma   90.00
#
_symmetry.space_group_name_H-M   'P 1'
#
loop_
_entity.id
_entity.type
_entity.pdbx_description
1 polymer ?
#
loop_
_entity_poly.entity_id
_entity_poly.type
_entity_poly.pdbx_seq_one_letter_code
_entity_poly.pdbx_strand_id
1 'polypeptide(L)'
;MRVEDIELVVDEQLSEDPCFIVEVITTHGRLMVMGEIVVFSDHLVIEGMHVGGDVARRWGWSRLRRIGRLIAEKLDVEYIEIRGAVRTTGASPGRKPGRVRLARSR
;
A
#
# COMPACT_ATOMS: atom_id res chain seq x y z
N MET A 1 -14.75 -5.33 -6.45
CA MET A 1 -14.01 -4.34 -5.67
C MET A 1 -13.95 -3.02 -6.42
N ARG A 2 -14.65 -2.05 -5.86
CA ARG A 2 -14.72 -0.65 -6.25
C ARG A 2 -14.10 0.21 -5.15
N VAL A 3 -14.09 1.54 -5.29
CA VAL A 3 -13.48 2.44 -4.30
C VAL A 3 -14.21 2.41 -2.97
N GLU A 4 -15.54 2.28 -3.00
CA GLU A 4 -16.39 2.17 -1.82
C GLU A 4 -16.14 0.89 -1.01
N ASP A 5 -15.51 -0.13 -1.62
CA ASP A 5 -15.13 -1.38 -0.95
C ASP A 5 -13.78 -1.30 -0.21
N ILE A 6 -13.12 -0.13 -0.20
CA ILE A 6 -11.83 0.10 0.48
C ILE A 6 -12.01 1.09 1.61
N GLU A 7 -11.60 0.67 2.80
CA GLU A 7 -11.44 1.50 3.97
C GLU A 7 -9.97 1.54 4.38
N LEU A 8 -9.50 2.72 4.77
CA LEU A 8 -8.13 2.97 5.20
C LEU A 8 -8.20 3.43 6.66
N VAL A 9 -7.59 2.67 7.55
CA VAL A 9 -7.54 2.98 8.98
C VAL A 9 -6.08 3.21 9.34
N VAL A 10 -5.77 4.41 9.83
CA VAL A 10 -4.42 4.73 10.32
C VAL A 10 -4.33 4.30 11.78
N ASP A 11 -3.27 3.59 12.14
CA ASP A 11 -2.96 3.29 13.54
C ASP A 11 -2.28 4.51 14.17
N GLU A 12 -3.05 5.37 14.83
CA GLU A 12 -2.55 6.61 15.44
C GLU A 12 -1.58 6.36 16.61
N GLN A 13 -1.59 5.17 17.20
CA GLN A 13 -0.72 4.86 18.34
C GLN A 13 0.67 4.44 17.91
N LEU A 14 0.78 3.78 16.75
CA LEU A 14 2.04 3.27 16.21
C LEU A 14 2.59 4.10 15.04
N SER A 15 1.83 5.08 14.55
CA SER A 15 2.27 5.99 13.50
C SER A 15 2.91 7.25 14.08
N GLU A 16 4.04 7.65 13.51
CA GLU A 16 4.71 8.91 13.82
C GLU A 16 5.27 9.48 12.52
N ASP A 17 4.91 10.73 12.18
CA ASP A 17 5.31 11.36 10.92
C ASP A 17 6.85 11.28 10.71
N PRO A 18 7.33 10.80 9.56
CA PRO A 18 6.58 10.47 8.33
C PRO A 18 6.15 9.00 8.18
N CYS A 19 6.39 8.14 9.18
CA CYS A 19 6.10 6.70 9.14
C CYS A 19 4.68 6.39 9.62
N PHE A 20 3.86 5.82 8.73
CA PHE A 20 2.47 5.46 9.04
C PHE A 20 2.25 3.96 8.92
N ILE A 21 1.44 3.43 9.84
CA ILE A 21 0.87 2.09 9.74
C ILE A 21 -0.60 2.23 9.37
N VAL A 22 -0.97 1.66 8.22
CA VAL A 22 -2.31 1.74 7.65
C VAL A 22 -2.88 0.34 7.45
N GLU A 23 -4.03 0.06 8.06
CA GLU A 23 -4.82 -1.10 7.73
C GLU A 23 -5.72 -0.78 6.53
N VAL A 24 -5.54 -1.54 5.45
CA VAL A 24 -6.38 -1.50 4.26
C VAL A 24 -7.41 -2.62 4.38
N ILE A 25 -8.65 -2.24 4.67
CA ILE A 25 -9.77 -3.18 4.81
C ILE A 25 -10.47 -3.28 3.46
N THR A 26 -10.67 -4.52 2.99
CA THR A 26 -11.35 -4.83 1.73
C THR A 26 -12.37 -5.95 1.90
N THR A 27 -13.25 -6.13 0.92
CA THR A 27 -14.14 -7.31 0.81
C THR A 27 -13.38 -8.64 0.72
N HIS A 28 -12.07 -8.61 0.44
CA HIS A 28 -11.22 -9.79 0.35
C HIS A 28 -10.30 -9.98 1.57
N GLY A 29 -10.47 -9.20 2.63
CA GLY A 29 -9.68 -9.27 3.86
C GLY A 29 -8.90 -7.98 4.14
N ARG A 30 -7.97 -8.06 5.10
CA ARG A 30 -7.20 -6.93 5.59
C ARG A 30 -5.73 -7.04 5.22
N LEU A 31 -5.13 -5.91 4.87
CA LEU A 31 -3.71 -5.76 4.56
C LEU A 31 -3.13 -4.70 5.48
N MET A 32 -2.02 -4.99 6.13
CA MET A 32 -1.31 -3.98 6.92
C MET A 32 -0.18 -3.42 6.05
N VAL A 33 -0.12 -2.11 5.90
CA VAL A 33 0.94 -1.43 5.16
C VAL A 33 1.66 -0.51 6.13
N MET A 34 2.99 -0.54 6.11
CA MET A 34 3.82 0.38 6.88
C MET A 34 4.85 1.01 5.96
N GLY A 35 5.08 2.31 6.10
CA GLY A 35 6.13 2.99 5.35
C GLY A 35 6.10 4.49 5.59
N GLU A 36 7.12 5.16 5.07
CA GLU A 36 7.18 6.62 5.09
C GLU A 36 6.31 7.18 3.97
N ILE A 37 5.37 8.06 4.29
CA ILE A 37 4.43 8.64 3.33
C ILE A 37 4.82 10.07 3.03
N VAL A 38 5.02 10.37 1.74
CA VAL A 38 5.23 11.73 1.25
C VAL A 38 4.14 12.07 0.25
N VAL A 39 3.38 13.13 0.54
CA VAL A 39 2.28 13.60 -0.30
C VAL A 39 2.74 14.78 -1.14
N PHE A 40 2.53 14.68 -2.46
CA PHE A 40 2.72 15.78 -3.41
C PHE A 40 1.36 16.25 -3.92
N SER A 41 1.35 17.31 -4.72
CA SER A 41 0.11 17.88 -5.27
C SER A 41 -0.68 16.91 -6.16
N ASP A 42 0.00 16.01 -6.85
CA ASP A 42 -0.57 15.12 -7.87
C ASP A 42 -0.37 13.63 -7.57
N HIS A 43 0.52 13.28 -6.65
CA HIS A 43 0.85 11.89 -6.35
C HIS A 43 1.31 11.67 -4.91
N LEU A 44 1.33 10.41 -4.51
CA LEU A 44 1.83 9.99 -3.20
C LEU A 44 2.99 9.01 -3.37
N VAL A 45 4.03 9.16 -2.56
CA VAL A 45 5.17 8.25 -2.50
C VAL A 45 5.16 7.50 -1.18
N ILE A 46 5.33 6.18 -1.23
CA ILE A 46 5.54 5.33 -0.05
C ILE A 46 6.97 4.79 -0.10
N GLU A 47 7.83 5.30 0.78
CA GLU A 47 9.20 4.82 0.94
C GLU A 47 9.29 3.72 2.00
N GLY A 48 10.21 2.78 1.79
CA GLY A 48 10.44 1.70 2.74
C GLY A 48 9.19 0.84 2.97
N MET A 49 8.30 0.70 1.98
CA MET A 49 7.02 0.04 2.20
C MET A 49 7.21 -1.42 2.62
N HIS A 50 6.67 -1.76 3.78
CA HIS A 50 6.44 -3.11 4.27
C HIS A 50 4.97 -3.47 4.12
N VAL A 51 4.71 -4.73 3.77
CA VAL A 51 3.36 -5.28 3.68
C VAL A 51 3.27 -6.46 4.64
N GLY A 52 2.42 -6.30 5.64
CA GLY A 52 1.93 -7.37 6.49
C GLY A 52 0.49 -7.75 6.13
N GLY A 53 -0.03 -8.74 6.83
CA GLY A 53 -1.41 -9.17 6.67
C GLY A 53 -1.64 -10.54 7.25
N ASP A 54 -2.87 -11.02 7.10
CA ASP A 54 -3.27 -12.36 7.50
C ASP A 54 -2.39 -13.42 6.81
N VAL A 55 -1.59 -14.16 7.59
CA VAL A 55 -0.73 -15.24 7.10
C VAL A 55 -1.50 -16.36 6.39
N ALA A 56 -2.79 -16.52 6.67
CA ALA A 56 -3.66 -17.45 5.98
C ALA A 56 -4.07 -16.95 4.57
N ARG A 57 -3.89 -15.66 4.27
CA ARG A 57 -4.29 -15.05 2.98
C ARG A 57 -3.08 -14.65 2.16
N ARG A 58 -2.95 -15.29 1.00
CA ARG A 58 -1.97 -14.88 -0.02
C ARG A 58 -2.54 -13.77 -0.90
N TRP A 59 -1.91 -12.60 -0.85
CA TRP A 59 -2.18 -11.49 -1.75
C TRP A 59 -1.36 -11.64 -3.03
N GLY A 60 -2.02 -12.00 -4.13
CA GLY A 60 -1.40 -12.03 -5.44
C GLY A 60 -1.14 -10.62 -5.99
N TRP A 61 -0.12 -10.50 -6.85
CA TRP A 61 0.27 -9.22 -7.46
C TRP A 61 -0.88 -8.48 -8.15
N SER A 62 -1.74 -9.21 -8.87
CA SER A 62 -2.91 -8.62 -9.56
C SER A 62 -3.88 -7.95 -8.59
N ARG A 63 -4.12 -8.55 -7.41
CA ARG A 63 -4.99 -7.97 -6.38
C ARG A 63 -4.33 -6.76 -5.73
N LEU A 64 -3.06 -6.87 -5.33
CA LEU A 64 -2.30 -5.75 -4.76
C LEU A 64 -2.28 -4.55 -5.71
N ARG A 65 -2.03 -4.79 -7.00
CA ARG A 65 -2.08 -3.75 -8.03
C ARG A 65 -3.46 -3.10 -8.09
N ARG A 66 -4.54 -3.88 -8.08
CA ARG A 66 -5.92 -3.35 -8.08
C ARG A 66 -6.21 -2.51 -6.84
N ILE A 67 -5.81 -2.98 -5.65
CA ILE A 67 -5.96 -2.25 -4.38
C ILE A 67 -5.29 -0.90 -4.48
N GLY A 68 -4.00 -0.84 -4.85
CA GLY A 68 -3.30 0.45 -4.89
C GLY A 68 -3.86 1.43 -5.93
N ARG A 69 -4.44 0.96 -7.04
CA ARG A 69 -5.16 1.85 -7.98
C ARG A 69 -6.42 2.46 -7.37
N LEU A 70 -7.19 1.65 -6.64
CA LEU A 70 -8.40 2.12 -5.97
C LEU A 70 -8.06 3.04 -4.79
N ILE A 71 -6.92 2.84 -4.12
CA ILE A 71 -6.41 3.78 -3.11
C ILE A 71 -6.06 5.11 -3.78
N ALA A 72 -5.37 5.10 -4.93
CA ALA A 72 -5.06 6.33 -5.66
C ALA A 72 -6.34 7.10 -6.04
N GLU A 73 -7.37 6.38 -6.50
CA GLU A 73 -8.69 6.94 -6.79
C GLU A 73 -9.39 7.49 -5.53
N LYS A 74 -9.34 6.76 -4.40
CA LYS A 74 -9.93 7.17 -3.13
C LYS A 74 -9.29 8.44 -2.55
N LEU A 75 -7.98 8.59 -2.73
CA LEU A 75 -7.20 9.74 -2.26
C LEU A 75 -7.17 10.89 -3.28
N ASP A 76 -7.84 10.73 -4.43
CA ASP A 76 -7.86 11.69 -5.54
C ASP A 76 -6.46 12.12 -6.03
N VAL A 77 -5.55 11.16 -6.14
CA VAL A 77 -4.20 11.36 -6.69
C VAL A 77 -4.04 10.65 -8.04
N GLU A 78 -3.19 11.16 -8.92
CA GLU A 78 -2.94 10.56 -10.24
C GLU A 78 -2.31 9.17 -10.12
N TYR A 79 -1.37 9.01 -9.18
CA TYR A 79 -0.75 7.72 -8.89
C TYR A 79 -0.17 7.63 -7.48
N ILE A 80 0.07 6.38 -7.07
CA ILE A 80 0.91 6.05 -5.92
C ILE A 80 2.21 5.43 -6.43
N GLU A 81 3.35 5.96 -6.00
CA GLU A 81 4.67 5.37 -6.22
C GLU A 81 5.11 4.62 -4.97
N ILE A 82 5.32 3.31 -5.14
CA ILE A 82 5.75 2.41 -4.07
C ILE A 82 7.24 2.13 -4.25
N ARG A 83 8.02 2.44 -3.22
CA ARG A 83 9.42 2.04 -3.09
C ARG A 83 9.53 1.07 -1.92
N GLY A 84 9.41 -0.22 -2.22
CA GLY A 84 9.39 -1.26 -1.18
C GLY A 84 10.68 -1.32 -0.36
N ALA A 85 10.54 -1.69 0.91
CA ALA A 85 11.68 -2.06 1.76
C ALA A 85 12.32 -3.37 1.30
N VAL A 86 13.52 -3.65 1.84
CA VAL A 86 14.20 -4.93 1.62
C VAL A 86 13.29 -6.08 2.03
N ARG A 87 13.07 -7.03 1.12
CA ARG A 87 12.20 -8.17 1.39
C ARG A 87 12.78 -9.04 2.50
N THR A 88 12.04 -9.17 3.59
CA THR A 88 12.33 -10.13 4.66
C THR A 88 11.73 -11.50 4.37
N THR A 89 10.63 -11.55 3.62
CA THR A 89 9.90 -12.78 3.26
C THR A 89 9.45 -12.75 1.79
N GLY A 90 9.01 -13.90 1.26
CA GLY A 90 8.51 -14.03 -0.11
C GLY A 90 9.60 -14.26 -1.18
N ALA A 91 9.37 -13.80 -2.41
CA ALA A 91 10.30 -14.03 -3.52
C ALA A 91 11.57 -13.17 -3.39
N SER A 92 12.75 -13.79 -3.55
CA SER A 92 14.07 -13.15 -3.48
C SER A 92 14.31 -12.31 -2.21
N PRO A 93 14.32 -12.92 -1.00
CA PRO A 93 14.69 -12.23 0.24
C PRO A 93 16.04 -11.51 0.13
N GLY A 94 16.20 -10.42 0.87
CA GLY A 94 17.42 -9.58 0.87
C GLY A 94 17.53 -8.60 -0.30
N ARG A 95 16.62 -8.63 -1.28
CA ARG A 95 16.57 -7.65 -2.37
C ARG A 95 15.56 -6.54 -2.09
N LYS A 96 15.93 -5.30 -2.48
CA LYS A 96 14.98 -4.19 -2.56
C LYS A 96 14.08 -4.38 -3.81
N PRO A 97 12.75 -4.35 -3.67
CA PRO A 97 11.85 -4.35 -4.81
C PRO A 97 12.11 -3.16 -5.72
N GLY A 98 11.86 -3.33 -7.02
CA GLY A 98 11.82 -2.21 -7.96
C GLY A 98 10.70 -1.23 -7.61
N ARG A 99 10.81 0.00 -8.11
CA ARG A 99 9.75 1.01 -7.97
C ARG A 99 8.50 0.57 -8.73
N VAL A 100 7.34 0.77 -8.13
CA VAL A 100 6.04 0.45 -8.74
C VAL A 100 5.20 1.70 -8.77
N ARG A 101 4.63 2.03 -9.92
CA ARG A 101 3.64 3.11 -10.05
C ARG A 101 2.25 2.52 -10.28
N LEU A 102 1.31 2.93 -9.45
CA LEU A 102 -0.09 2.51 -9.48
C LEU A 102 -0.97 3.74 -9.77
N ALA A 103 -1.27 3.98 -11.03
CA ALA A 103 -2.15 5.07 -11.47
C ALA A 103 -3.62 4.77 -11.16
N ARG A 104 -4.40 5.79 -10.81
CA ARG A 104 -5.86 5.70 -10.60
C ARG A 104 -6.57 5.07 -11.80
N SER A 105 -7.74 4.48 -11.55
CA SER A 105 -8.67 4.15 -12.64
C SER A 105 -9.04 5.44 -13.36
N ARG A 106 -9.09 5.42 -14.70
CA ARG A 106 -9.78 6.48 -15.45
C ARG A 106 -11.28 6.31 -15.33
#